data_AF-A0A3S3TM71-F1
#
_entry.id   AF-A0A3S3TM71-F1
#
_cell.length_a   1.000
_cell.length_b   1.000
_cell.length_c   1.000
_cell.angle_alpha   90.00
_cell.angle_beta   90.00
_cell.angle_gamma   90.00
#
_symmetry.space_group_name_H-M   'P 1'
#
loop_
_entity.id
_entity.type
_entity.pdbx_description
1 polymer ?
#
loop_
_entity_poly.entity_id
_entity_poly.type
_entity_poly.pdbx_seq_one_letter_code
_entity_poly.pdbx_strand_id
1 'polypeptide(L)' 'MFLDLRDPQPPHEPWNPPPRREPQLSKRNERMVLGLVGFNVLMLLLAPIAGATLLDVAIALIHAMAKG' A
#
# COMPACT_ATOMS: atom_id res chain seq x y z
N MET A 1 -55.62 -40.37 0.90
CA MET A 1 -54.73 -39.93 1.98
C MET A 1 -54.18 -38.57 1.59
N PHE A 2 -54.49 -37.52 2.36
CA PHE A 2 -53.82 -36.23 2.20
C PHE A 2 -52.37 -36.38 2.69
N LEU A 3 -51.39 -35.99 1.86
CA LEU A 3 -50.02 -35.77 2.31
C LEU A 3 -50.00 -34.40 3.00
N ASP A 4 -49.81 -34.41 4.33
CA ASP A 4 -49.65 -33.20 5.13
C ASP A 4 -48.31 -32.55 4.73
N LEU A 5 -48.35 -31.61 3.77
CA LEU A 5 -47.17 -30.86 3.28
C LEU A 5 -46.70 -29.80 4.29
N ARG A 6 -46.87 -30.09 5.57
CA ARG A 6 -46.72 -29.16 6.67
C ARG A 6 -45.58 -29.56 7.58
N ASP A 7 -44.49 -30.05 7.00
CA ASP A 7 -43.19 -29.95 7.64
C ASP A 7 -42.78 -28.48 7.54
N PRO A 8 -42.73 -27.73 8.66
CA PRO A 8 -42.19 -26.38 8.64
C PRO A 8 -40.76 -26.50 8.16
N GLN A 9 -40.44 -25.94 6.99
CA GLN A 9 -39.05 -25.79 6.56
C GLN A 9 -38.33 -25.06 7.71
N PRO A 10 -37.30 -25.65 8.33
CA PRO A 10 -36.57 -24.96 9.37
C PRO A 10 -36.04 -23.64 8.79
N PRO A 11 -36.14 -22.52 9.53
CA PRO A 11 -35.63 -21.25 9.04
C PRO A 11 -34.17 -21.44 8.65
N HIS A 12 -33.84 -21.12 7.40
CA HIS A 12 -32.46 -21.15 6.94
C HIS A 12 -31.65 -20.24 7.86
N GLU A 13 -30.60 -20.77 8.51
CA GLU A 13 -29.68 -19.95 9.28
C GLU A 13 -29.16 -18.83 8.37
N PRO A 14 -29.17 -17.56 8.82
CA PRO A 14 -28.65 -16.47 8.01
C PRO A 14 -27.21 -16.79 7.63
N TRP A 15 -26.92 -16.75 6.32
CA TRP A 15 -25.57 -16.95 5.81
C TRP A 15 -24.65 -15.92 6.46
N ASN A 16 -23.80 -16.38 7.39
CA ASN A 16 -22.78 -15.54 7.97
C ASN A 16 -21.49 -15.78 7.19
N PRO A 17 -21.00 -14.82 6.38
CA PRO A 17 -19.74 -15.01 5.69
C PRO A 17 -18.65 -15.29 6.74
N PRO A 18 -17.79 -16.29 6.52
CA PRO A 18 -16.72 -16.58 7.45
C PRO A 18 -15.89 -15.31 7.66
N PRO A 19 -15.45 -15.01 8.89
CA PRO A 19 -14.66 -13.82 9.16
C PRO A 19 -13.47 -13.77 8.21
N ARG A 20 -13.38 -12.72 7.40
CA ARG A 20 -12.24 -12.51 6.50
C ARG A 20 -11.01 -12.41 7.38
N ARG A 21 -10.15 -13.42 7.33
CA ARG A 21 -8.80 -13.31 7.89
C ARG A 21 -8.06 -12.28 7.05
N GLU A 22 -7.82 -11.11 7.60
CA GLU A 22 -6.93 -10.15 6.97
C GLU A 22 -5.57 -10.83 6.75
N PRO A 23 -5.00 -10.75 5.54
CA PRO A 23 -3.70 -11.34 5.27
C PRO A 23 -2.66 -10.69 6.19
N GLN A 24 -2.21 -11.43 7.20
CA GLN A 24 -1.18 -10.97 8.11
C GLN A 24 0.15 -10.94 7.36
N LEU A 25 0.82 -9.80 7.39
CA LEU A 25 2.19 -9.68 6.88
C LEU A 25 3.08 -10.65 7.67
N SER A 26 3.78 -11.53 6.97
CA SER A 26 4.86 -12.32 7.57
C SER A 26 5.88 -11.37 8.22
N LYS A 27 6.48 -11.77 9.34
CA LYS A 27 7.50 -10.98 10.06
C LYS A 27 8.63 -10.47 9.15
N ARG A 28 8.94 -11.20 8.08
CA ARG A 28 9.92 -10.78 7.06
C ARG A 28 9.41 -9.60 6.23
N ASN A 29 8.15 -9.64 5.81
CA ASN A 29 7.54 -8.59 5.00
C ASN A 29 7.33 -7.32 5.83
N GLU A 30 6.95 -7.45 7.10
CA GLU A 30 6.83 -6.32 8.01
C GLU A 30 8.16 -5.57 8.17
N ARG A 31 9.28 -6.29 8.36
CA ARG A 31 10.62 -5.68 8.41
C ARG A 31 11.01 -5.00 7.09
N MET A 32 10.66 -5.59 5.96
CA MET A 32 10.90 -4.98 4.64
C MET A 32 10.11 -3.68 4.47
N VAL A 33 8.82 -3.68 4.83
CA VAL A 33 7.97 -2.49 4.77
C VAL A 33 8.50 -1.41 5.70
N LEU A 34 8.84 -1.76 6.94
CA LEU A 34 9.42 -0.81 7.90
C LEU A 34 10.74 -0.22 7.39
N GLY A 35 11.59 -1.05 6.79
CA GLY A 35 12.83 -0.61 6.16
C GLY A 35 12.60 0.34 4.98
N LEU A 36 11.60 0.06 4.13
CA LEU A 36 11.24 0.92 3.00
C LEU A 36 10.71 2.28 3.46
N VAL A 37 9.85 2.28 4.48
CA VAL A 37 9.35 3.51 5.10
C VAL A 37 10.52 4.32 5.69
N GLY A 38 11.39 3.67 6.47
CA GLY A 38 12.58 4.32 7.03
C GLY A 38 13.51 4.90 5.97
N PHE A 39 13.75 4.16 4.88
CA PHE A 39 14.53 4.62 3.74
C PHE A 39 13.91 5.85 3.08
N ASN A 40 12.60 5.85 2.85
CA ASN A 40 11.91 7.01 2.27
C ASN A 40 11.98 8.24 3.16
N VAL A 41 11.83 8.07 4.48
CA VAL A 41 11.98 9.18 5.44
C VAL A 41 13.41 9.72 5.42
N LEU A 42 14.42 8.85 5.38
CA LEU A 42 15.81 9.25 5.27
C LEU A 42 16.07 10.02 3.96
N MET A 43 15.55 9.50 2.84
CA MET A 43 15.65 10.18 1.55
C MET A 43 14.94 11.52 1.54
N LEU A 44 13.81 11.67 2.24
CA LEU A 44 13.11 12.94 2.38
C LEU A 44 13.97 14.00 3.09
N LEU A 45 14.80 13.58 4.05
CA LEU A 45 15.75 14.47 4.74
C LEU A 45 16.99 14.78 3.88
N LEU A 46 17.41 13.84 3.04
CA LEU A 46 18.55 14.02 2.12
C LEU A 46 18.15 14.78 0.85
N ALA A 47 16.88 14.76 0.47
CA ALA A 47 16.36 15.37 -0.75
C ALA A 47 16.65 16.88 -0.88
N PRO A 48 16.62 17.71 0.18
CA PRO A 48 17.03 19.11 0.08
C PRO A 48 18.50 19.29 -0.34
N ILE A 49 19.40 18.43 0.18
CA ILE A 49 20.83 18.49 -0.12
C ILE A 49 21.09 18.02 -1.56
N ALA A 50 20.56 16.85 -1.90
CA ALA A 50 20.68 16.28 -3.24
C ALA A 50 19.96 17.13 -4.29
N GLY A 51 18.79 17.68 -3.95
CA GLY A 51 17.96 18.52 -4.80
C GLY A 51 18.60 19.87 -5.10
N ALA A 52 19.18 20.55 -4.10
CA ALA A 52 19.95 21.77 -4.35
C ALA A 52 21.10 21.53 -5.33
N THR A 53 21.83 20.43 -5.13
CA THR A 53 22.94 20.04 -6.02
C THR A 53 22.45 19.78 -7.45
N LEU A 54 21.32 19.07 -7.60
CA LEU A 54 20.75 18.77 -8.91
C LEU A 54 20.24 20.02 -9.62
N LEU A 55 19.64 20.96 -8.87
CA LEU A 55 19.19 22.25 -9.39
C LEU A 55 20.37 23.11 -9.85
N ASP A 56 21.46 23.16 -9.07
CA ASP A 56 22.67 23.90 -9.44
C ASP A 56 23.24 23.39 -10.77
N VAL A 57 23.34 22.07 -10.93
CA VAL A 57 23.80 21.44 -12.18
C VAL A 57 22.86 21.76 -13.33
N ALA A 58 21.54 21.66 -13.13
CA ALA A 58 20.56 21.95 -14.17
C ALA A 58 20.62 23.41 -14.62
N ILE A 59 20.72 24.36 -13.68
CA ILE A 59 20.86 25.79 -13.98
C ILE A 59 22.17 26.06 -14.71
N ALA A 60 23.27 25.48 -14.26
CA ALA A 60 24.57 25.62 -14.92
C ALA A 60 24.54 25.11 -16.36
N LEU A 61 23.86 23.98 -16.61
CA LEU A 61 23.71 23.42 -17.95
C LEU A 61 22.86 24.30 -18.86
N ILE A 62 21.74 24.83 -18.35
CA ILE A 62 20.89 25.78 -19.10
C ILE A 62 21.70 27.03 -19.47
N HIS A 63 22.46 27.58 -18.52
CA HIS A 63 23.29 28.75 -18.75
C HIS A 63 24.42 28.50 -19.76
N ALA A 64 25.01 27.30 -19.74
CA ALA A 64 26.00 26.90 -20.72
C ALA A 64 25.41 26.82 -22.13
N MET A 65 24.20 26.27 -22.28
CA MET A 65 23.50 26.19 -23.57
C MET A 65 23.07 27.57 -24.08
N ALA A 66 22.74 28.52 -23.20
CA ALA A 66 22.34 29.88 -23.59
C ALA A 66 23.52 30.77 -24.04
N LYS A 67 24.76 30.33 -23.80
CA LYS A 67 25.99 31.08 -24.13
C LYS A 67 26.76 30.51 -25.33
N GLY A 68 26.39 29.33 -25.82
CA GLY A 68 26.97 28.71 -27.03
C GLY A 68 26.14 29.04 -28.26
#